data_AF-A0A3Q9RP27-F1
#
_entry.id   AF-A0A3Q9RP27-F1
#
_cell.length_a   1.000
_cell.length_b   1.000
_cell.length_c   1.000
_cell.angle_alpha   90.00
_cell.angle_beta   90.00
_cell.angle_gamma   90.00
#
_symmetry.space_group_name_H-M   'P 1'
#
loop_
_entity.id
_entity.type
_entity.pdbx_description
1 polymer ?
#
loop_
_entity_poly.entity_id
_entity_poly.type
_entity_poly.pdbx_seq_one_letter_code
_entity_poly.pdbx_strand_id
1 'polypeptide(L)'
;MKHKTITKWVKLLSEKIEAVIFDWAGTTVDYGCLAPMNVFVEIFKEREIVVTSEEVRGPMGMNKWDHIYELCQLHSVKTQWRAKYDKYPGKEDIDELYLRFEPILLSNLRSFAKPIEGIIDVVDKLRKQGIKIGSTSGYTKEMLDIVAEEAAEHGYKPDIRITSETVGKGRPFPYMCYENAIQLDINGMQKMIKVGDTVSDIQEGIQAGMWSVGVILGSSLHGFSEREINYMNQTDLFMSMEAARTKFYQAGAHFVINSIKELPESIERLNDLLQQGVYPHEYTKRREMGQWETSIIQ
;
A
#
# COMPACT_ATOMS: atom_id res chain seq x y z
N MET A 1 -8.54 -38.77 -21.72
CA MET A 1 -7.92 -38.38 -20.43
C MET A 1 -6.52 -37.77 -20.60
N LYS A 2 -5.59 -38.37 -21.35
CA LYS A 2 -4.23 -37.82 -21.57
C LYS A 2 -4.16 -36.37 -22.12
N HIS A 3 -5.03 -36.00 -23.07
CA HIS A 3 -5.03 -34.63 -23.63
C HIS A 3 -5.42 -33.55 -22.60
N LYS A 4 -6.48 -33.75 -21.81
CA LYS A 4 -6.88 -32.79 -20.75
C LYS A 4 -5.79 -32.60 -19.70
N THR A 5 -5.06 -33.67 -19.37
CA THR A 5 -3.93 -33.61 -18.44
C THR A 5 -2.78 -32.80 -19.03
N ILE A 6 -2.37 -33.05 -20.28
CA ILE A 6 -1.29 -32.30 -20.95
C ILE A 6 -1.64 -30.82 -21.10
N THR A 7 -2.85 -30.46 -21.51
CA THR A 7 -3.28 -29.06 -21.64
C THR A 7 -3.28 -28.34 -20.28
N LYS A 8 -3.67 -29.04 -19.20
CA LYS A 8 -3.59 -28.51 -17.84
C LYS A 8 -2.13 -28.23 -17.43
N TRP A 9 -1.22 -29.18 -17.68
CA TRP A 9 0.21 -29.00 -17.39
C TRP A 9 0.87 -27.90 -18.22
N VAL A 10 0.57 -27.80 -19.52
CA VAL A 10 1.09 -26.73 -20.39
C VAL A 10 0.58 -25.35 -19.95
N LYS A 11 -0.67 -25.25 -19.49
CA LYS A 11 -1.23 -24.00 -18.95
C LYS A 11 -0.55 -23.61 -17.63
N LEU A 12 -0.36 -24.56 -16.72
CA LEU A 12 0.34 -24.35 -15.44
C LEU A 12 1.81 -23.92 -15.62
N LEU A 13 2.51 -24.46 -16.62
CA LEU A 13 3.91 -24.09 -16.94
C LEU A 13 4.05 -22.70 -17.61
N SER A 14 2.95 -21.98 -17.84
CA SER A 14 2.95 -20.67 -18.53
C SER A 14 2.45 -19.50 -17.68
N GLU A 15 1.94 -19.75 -16.47
CA GLU A 15 1.47 -18.69 -15.58
C GLU A 15 2.68 -17.96 -14.99
N LYS A 16 2.73 -16.64 -15.20
CA LYS A 16 3.73 -15.74 -14.65
C LYS A 16 3.05 -14.44 -14.22
N ILE A 17 3.76 -13.63 -13.45
CA ILE A 17 3.34 -12.27 -13.14
C ILE A 17 3.34 -11.44 -14.42
N GLU A 18 2.21 -10.76 -14.66
CA GLU A 18 1.97 -9.93 -15.84
C GLU A 18 1.77 -8.45 -15.47
N ALA A 19 1.42 -8.14 -14.21
CA ALA A 19 1.29 -6.76 -13.76
C ALA A 19 1.65 -6.55 -12.28
N VAL A 20 2.12 -5.34 -11.97
CA VAL A 20 2.31 -4.86 -10.59
C VAL A 20 1.47 -3.61 -10.37
N ILE A 21 0.71 -3.61 -9.29
CA ILE A 21 -0.15 -2.52 -8.84
C ILE A 21 0.49 -1.89 -7.61
N PHE A 22 1.06 -0.70 -7.78
CA PHE A 22 1.69 0.03 -6.69
C PHE A 22 0.69 0.91 -5.94
N ASP A 23 0.89 1.08 -4.64
CA ASP A 23 0.45 2.29 -3.94
C ASP A 23 1.38 3.49 -4.28
N TRP A 24 0.98 4.69 -3.86
CA TRP A 24 1.73 5.93 -4.06
C TRP A 24 2.54 6.35 -2.82
N ALA A 25 1.90 7.00 -1.85
CA ALA A 25 2.57 7.70 -0.76
C ALA A 25 3.05 6.73 0.33
N GLY A 26 4.36 6.55 0.43
CA GLY A 26 5.02 5.55 1.27
C GLY A 26 5.49 4.31 0.50
N THR A 27 5.12 4.18 -0.78
CA THR A 27 5.52 3.05 -1.64
C THR A 27 6.35 3.50 -2.86
N THR A 28 5.86 4.46 -3.64
CA THR A 28 6.55 4.97 -4.84
C THR A 28 7.04 6.39 -4.68
N VAL A 29 6.38 7.20 -3.85
CA VAL A 29 6.68 8.61 -3.55
C VAL A 29 6.49 8.85 -2.05
N ASP A 30 6.83 10.05 -1.55
CA ASP A 30 6.60 10.47 -0.15
C ASP A 30 7.14 9.46 0.89
N TYR A 31 8.47 9.39 1.03
CA TYR A 31 9.11 8.51 2.00
C TYR A 31 8.61 8.79 3.42
N GLY A 32 8.01 7.77 4.05
CA GLY A 32 7.40 7.83 5.37
C GLY A 32 5.94 8.29 5.36
N CYS A 33 5.33 8.52 4.19
CA CYS A 33 3.96 9.00 4.01
C CYS A 33 3.68 10.27 4.86
N LEU A 34 4.53 11.28 4.71
CA LEU A 34 4.55 12.45 5.58
C LEU A 34 3.53 13.52 5.18
N ALA A 35 3.21 13.64 3.88
CA ALA A 35 2.29 14.65 3.39
C ALA A 35 0.91 14.60 4.09
N PRO A 36 0.19 13.46 4.10
CA PRO A 36 -1.10 13.40 4.79
C PRO A 36 -0.94 13.38 6.32
N MET A 37 0.12 12.77 6.84
CA MET A 37 0.35 12.64 8.29
C MET A 37 0.42 14.00 8.96
N ASN A 38 1.23 14.92 8.39
CA ASN A 38 1.39 16.26 8.93
C ASN A 38 0.07 17.03 8.98
N VAL A 39 -0.75 16.92 7.94
CA VAL A 39 -2.03 17.63 7.85
C VAL A 39 -3.04 17.08 8.85
N PHE A 40 -3.11 15.75 9.05
CA PHE A 40 -3.98 15.15 10.07
C PHE A 40 -3.65 15.69 11.47
N VAL A 41 -2.37 15.70 11.84
CA VAL A 41 -1.94 16.23 13.14
C VAL A 41 -2.32 17.71 13.28
N GLU A 42 -2.15 18.50 12.20
CA GLU A 42 -2.48 19.92 12.18
C GLU A 42 -3.98 20.17 12.38
N ILE A 43 -4.87 19.54 11.60
CA ILE A 43 -6.31 19.80 11.68
C ILE A 43 -6.94 19.37 13.01
N PHE A 44 -6.43 18.29 13.63
CA PHE A 44 -6.89 17.88 14.97
C PHE A 44 -6.36 18.82 16.04
N LYS A 45 -5.11 19.30 15.90
CA LYS A 45 -4.53 20.30 16.80
C LYS A 45 -5.28 21.63 16.73
N GLU A 46 -5.78 22.06 15.58
CA GLU A 46 -6.66 23.24 15.45
C GLU A 46 -7.96 23.09 16.29
N ARG A 47 -8.44 21.86 16.48
CA ARG A 47 -9.56 21.53 17.38
C ARG A 47 -9.14 21.31 18.83
N GLU A 48 -7.88 21.57 19.17
CA GLU A 48 -7.28 21.30 20.48
C GLU A 48 -7.40 19.82 20.89
N ILE A 49 -7.37 18.93 19.90
CA ILE A 49 -7.33 17.48 20.06
C ILE A 49 -5.93 17.00 19.65
N VAL A 50 -5.29 16.22 20.52
CA VAL A 50 -3.98 15.63 20.23
C VAL A 50 -4.18 14.21 19.72
N VAL A 51 -3.64 13.94 18.54
CA VAL A 51 -3.51 12.60 17.95
C VAL A 51 -2.04 12.26 17.83
N THR A 52 -1.68 11.03 18.19
CA THR A 52 -0.31 10.52 18.05
C THR A 52 -0.04 10.06 16.62
N SER A 53 1.24 10.00 16.24
CA SER A 53 1.64 9.47 14.93
C SER A 53 1.16 8.02 14.71
N GLU A 54 1.15 7.19 15.76
CA GLU A 54 0.67 5.81 15.66
C GLU A 54 -0.85 5.76 15.39
N GLU A 55 -1.63 6.59 16.08
CA GLU A 55 -3.08 6.70 15.86
C GLU A 55 -3.41 7.16 14.43
N VAL A 56 -2.73 8.22 13.95
CA VAL A 56 -2.88 8.73 12.57
C VAL A 56 -2.48 7.68 11.53
N ARG A 57 -1.45 6.89 11.79
CA ARG A 57 -0.99 5.88 10.83
C ARG A 57 -1.87 4.63 10.78
N GLY A 58 -2.69 4.38 11.81
CA GLY A 58 -3.59 3.23 11.88
C GLY A 58 -4.49 3.06 10.65
N PRO A 59 -5.33 4.06 10.29
CA PRO A 59 -6.20 4.01 9.11
C PRO A 59 -5.51 4.53 7.82
N MET A 60 -4.17 4.59 7.76
CA MET A 60 -3.48 5.09 6.57
C MET A 60 -3.75 4.20 5.35
N GLY A 61 -3.91 4.85 4.19
CA GLY A 61 -4.24 4.22 2.91
C GLY A 61 -5.74 4.21 2.57
N MET A 62 -6.62 4.46 3.54
CA MET A 62 -8.03 4.79 3.28
C MET A 62 -8.18 6.12 2.54
N ASN A 63 -9.37 6.38 1.97
CA ASN A 63 -9.69 7.73 1.51
C ASN A 63 -9.70 8.70 2.71
N LYS A 64 -9.48 9.98 2.43
CA LYS A 64 -9.17 10.98 3.46
C LYS A 64 -10.35 11.27 4.39
N TRP A 65 -11.59 11.18 3.89
CA TRP A 65 -12.77 11.34 4.75
C TRP A 65 -12.95 10.14 5.70
N ASP A 66 -12.87 8.91 5.17
CA ASP A 66 -12.97 7.69 5.98
C ASP A 66 -11.84 7.62 7.03
N HIS A 67 -10.65 8.09 6.69
CA HIS A 67 -9.54 8.19 7.62
C HIS A 67 -9.87 9.12 8.81
N ILE A 68 -10.39 10.33 8.54
CA ILE A 68 -10.80 11.26 9.62
C ILE A 68 -11.90 10.64 10.46
N TYR A 69 -12.87 9.97 9.83
CA TYR A 69 -13.94 9.27 10.52
C TYR A 69 -13.37 8.23 11.52
N GLU A 70 -12.42 7.40 11.09
CA GLU A 70 -11.78 6.39 11.95
C GLU A 70 -10.99 7.02 13.11
N LEU A 71 -10.27 8.12 12.86
CA LEU A 71 -9.61 8.88 13.94
C LEU A 71 -10.62 9.42 14.95
N CYS A 72 -11.76 9.94 14.49
CA CYS A 72 -12.87 10.36 15.35
C CYS A 72 -13.52 9.19 16.11
N GLN A 73 -13.30 7.94 15.70
CA GLN A 73 -13.79 6.77 16.43
C GLN A 73 -12.90 6.35 17.60
N LEU A 74 -11.64 6.79 17.64
CA LEU A 74 -10.68 6.42 18.68
C LEU A 74 -11.14 6.86 20.07
N HIS A 75 -10.89 6.00 21.07
CA HIS A 75 -11.27 6.29 22.45
C HIS A 75 -10.60 7.56 23.01
N SER A 76 -9.32 7.76 22.68
CA SER A 76 -8.54 8.95 23.04
C SER A 76 -9.16 10.22 22.46
N VAL A 77 -9.47 10.23 21.15
CA VAL A 77 -10.09 11.35 20.45
C VAL A 77 -11.48 11.63 21.00
N LYS A 78 -12.34 10.61 21.15
CA LYS A 78 -13.68 10.76 21.73
C LYS A 78 -13.66 11.36 23.14
N THR A 79 -12.69 10.97 23.95
CA THR A 79 -12.53 11.47 25.33
C THR A 79 -12.13 12.95 25.32
N GLN A 80 -11.12 13.33 24.53
CA GLN A 80 -10.69 14.72 24.39
C GLN A 80 -11.82 15.59 23.82
N TRP A 81 -12.54 15.09 22.81
CA TRP A 81 -13.65 15.79 22.18
C TRP A 81 -14.79 16.06 23.16
N ARG A 82 -15.15 15.07 23.97
CA ARG A 82 -16.18 15.23 25.02
C ARG A 82 -15.76 16.25 26.07
N ALA A 83 -14.50 16.21 26.50
CA ALA A 83 -13.98 17.17 27.47
C ALA A 83 -13.97 18.61 26.93
N LYS A 84 -13.71 18.79 25.63
CA LYS A 84 -13.59 20.11 25.00
C LYS A 84 -14.94 20.71 24.57
N TYR A 85 -15.82 19.91 24.00
CA TYR A 85 -17.03 20.37 23.30
C TYR A 85 -18.35 19.87 23.93
N ASP A 86 -18.27 19.07 25.01
CA ASP A 86 -19.42 18.42 25.66
C ASP A 86 -20.31 17.59 24.71
N LYS A 87 -19.71 17.07 23.63
CA LYS A 87 -20.32 16.14 22.66
C LYS A 87 -19.27 15.17 22.11
N TYR A 88 -19.72 14.11 21.46
CA TYR A 88 -18.85 13.27 20.63
C TYR A 88 -18.77 13.86 19.20
N PRO A 89 -17.70 13.59 18.44
CA PRO A 89 -17.60 14.04 17.06
C PRO A 89 -18.74 13.44 16.22
N GLY A 90 -19.52 14.31 15.58
CA GLY A 90 -20.57 13.95 14.64
C GLY A 90 -20.11 14.05 13.18
N LYS A 91 -21.03 13.77 12.25
CA LYS A 91 -20.74 13.87 10.81
C LYS A 91 -20.31 15.29 10.42
N GLU A 92 -20.97 16.30 10.96
CA GLU A 92 -20.69 17.71 10.67
C GLU A 92 -19.28 18.11 11.09
N ASP A 93 -18.80 17.57 12.23
CA ASP A 93 -17.44 17.81 12.71
C ASP A 93 -16.39 17.17 11.78
N ILE A 94 -16.69 15.96 11.27
CA ILE A 94 -15.82 15.25 10.32
C ILE A 94 -15.78 15.97 8.96
N ASP A 95 -16.94 16.41 8.47
CA ASP A 95 -17.03 17.20 7.24
C ASP A 95 -16.24 18.51 7.38
N GLU A 96 -16.32 19.19 8.53
CA GLU A 96 -15.56 20.40 8.80
C GLU A 96 -14.04 20.14 8.84
N LEU A 97 -13.61 19.05 9.49
CA LEU A 97 -12.21 18.62 9.46
C LEU A 97 -11.74 18.32 8.03
N TYR A 98 -12.54 17.61 7.23
CA TYR A 98 -12.23 17.29 5.84
C TYR A 98 -12.09 18.56 4.97
N LEU A 99 -13.01 19.52 5.12
CA LEU A 99 -12.98 20.81 4.42
C LEU A 99 -11.73 21.65 4.77
N ARG A 100 -11.16 21.47 5.96
CA ARG A 100 -9.88 22.08 6.35
C ARG A 100 -8.68 21.28 5.85
N PHE A 101 -8.77 19.96 5.88
CA PHE A 101 -7.71 19.04 5.46
C PHE A 101 -7.34 19.19 3.99
N GLU A 102 -8.34 19.16 3.10
CA GLU A 102 -8.14 19.05 1.67
C GLU A 102 -7.30 20.22 1.07
N PRO A 103 -7.61 21.50 1.36
CA PRO A 103 -6.81 22.61 0.84
C PRO A 103 -5.36 22.62 1.34
N ILE A 104 -5.13 22.26 2.61
CA ILE A 104 -3.78 22.22 3.20
C ILE A 104 -2.97 21.13 2.51
N LEU A 105 -3.54 19.94 2.35
CA LEU A 105 -2.88 18.85 1.64
C LEU A 105 -2.58 19.24 0.19
N LEU A 106 -3.56 19.73 -0.57
CA LEU A 106 -3.37 20.14 -1.97
C LEU A 106 -2.20 21.12 -2.14
N SER A 107 -2.02 22.06 -1.19
CA SER A 107 -0.93 23.04 -1.22
C SER A 107 0.47 22.44 -1.03
N ASN A 108 0.58 21.24 -0.46
CA ASN A 108 1.85 20.62 -0.11
C ASN A 108 2.22 19.39 -0.95
N LEU A 109 1.28 18.78 -1.68
CA LEU A 109 1.46 17.49 -2.37
C LEU A 109 2.69 17.44 -3.29
N ARG A 110 2.94 18.50 -4.07
CA ARG A 110 4.08 18.55 -5.00
C ARG A 110 5.41 18.36 -4.28
N SER A 111 5.56 18.94 -3.08
CA SER A 111 6.78 18.84 -2.27
C SER A 111 7.11 17.41 -1.82
N PHE A 112 6.14 16.50 -1.86
CA PHE A 112 6.29 15.10 -1.45
C PHE A 112 6.17 14.10 -2.60
N ALA A 113 6.01 14.55 -3.83
CA ALA A 113 5.77 13.69 -5.00
C ALA A 113 7.05 13.16 -5.67
N LYS A 114 8.23 13.46 -5.12
CA LYS A 114 9.49 12.91 -5.61
C LYS A 114 9.50 11.38 -5.43
N PRO A 115 9.87 10.60 -6.46
CA PRO A 115 9.96 9.15 -6.36
C PRO A 115 10.97 8.67 -5.30
N ILE A 116 10.58 7.64 -4.54
CA ILE A 116 11.43 6.95 -3.57
C ILE A 116 12.62 6.30 -4.29
N GLU A 117 13.80 6.32 -3.67
CA GLU A 117 15.02 5.82 -4.28
C GLU A 117 14.88 4.35 -4.76
N GLY A 118 15.19 4.12 -6.04
CA GLY A 118 15.17 2.80 -6.67
C GLY A 118 13.86 2.43 -7.38
N ILE A 119 12.75 3.17 -7.17
CA ILE A 119 11.48 2.83 -7.84
C ILE A 119 11.57 2.91 -9.37
N ILE A 120 12.28 3.92 -9.90
CA ILE A 120 12.43 4.13 -11.36
C ILE A 120 13.16 2.93 -11.97
N ASP A 121 14.30 2.56 -11.41
CA ASP A 121 15.09 1.40 -11.87
C ASP A 121 14.30 0.09 -11.80
N VAL A 122 13.51 -0.09 -10.74
CA VAL A 122 12.64 -1.26 -10.57
C VAL A 122 11.59 -1.28 -11.67
N VAL A 123 10.82 -0.20 -11.85
CA VAL A 123 9.78 -0.08 -12.89
C VAL A 123 10.36 -0.34 -14.28
N ASP A 124 11.53 0.22 -14.59
CA ASP A 124 12.18 0.00 -15.88
C ASP A 124 12.58 -1.46 -16.10
N LYS A 125 13.08 -2.14 -15.06
CA LYS A 125 13.38 -3.58 -15.12
C LYS A 125 12.10 -4.40 -15.35
N LEU A 126 11.02 -4.08 -14.64
CA LEU A 126 9.73 -4.77 -14.80
C LEU A 126 9.17 -4.58 -16.21
N ARG A 127 9.21 -3.36 -16.74
CA ARG A 127 8.78 -3.06 -18.11
C ARG A 127 9.59 -3.83 -19.16
N LYS A 128 10.91 -3.95 -18.98
CA LYS A 128 11.77 -4.77 -19.87
C LYS A 128 11.40 -6.25 -19.87
N GLN A 129 10.78 -6.74 -18.79
CA GLN A 129 10.23 -8.11 -18.70
C GLN A 129 8.81 -8.24 -19.25
N GLY A 130 8.22 -7.13 -19.74
CA GLY A 130 6.84 -7.09 -20.24
C GLY A 130 5.78 -7.01 -19.15
N ILE A 131 6.16 -6.67 -17.91
CA ILE A 131 5.24 -6.49 -16.79
C ILE A 131 4.61 -5.10 -16.87
N LYS A 132 3.27 -5.04 -16.85
CA LYS A 132 2.49 -3.80 -16.88
C LYS A 132 2.43 -3.16 -15.49
N ILE A 133 2.35 -1.83 -15.44
CA ILE A 133 2.41 -1.07 -14.19
C ILE A 133 1.09 -0.34 -13.97
N GLY A 134 0.33 -0.77 -12.96
CA GLY A 134 -0.86 -0.06 -12.49
C GLY A 134 -0.64 0.58 -11.14
N SER A 135 -1.65 1.31 -10.67
CA SER A 135 -1.62 1.87 -9.33
C SER A 135 -3.00 2.11 -8.75
N THR A 136 -3.04 2.16 -7.42
CA THR A 136 -4.20 2.49 -6.60
C THR A 136 -3.79 3.57 -5.61
N SER A 137 -4.72 4.43 -5.17
CA SER A 137 -4.41 5.42 -4.14
C SER A 137 -5.63 5.76 -3.29
N GLY A 138 -5.38 6.08 -2.02
CA GLY A 138 -6.35 6.72 -1.12
C GLY A 138 -6.50 8.24 -1.36
N TYR A 139 -5.74 8.83 -2.28
CA TYR A 139 -5.96 10.19 -2.75
C TYR A 139 -7.20 10.29 -3.65
N THR A 140 -7.84 11.46 -3.65
CA THR A 140 -8.83 11.81 -4.67
C THR A 140 -8.15 11.90 -6.03
N LYS A 141 -8.93 11.92 -7.13
CA LYS A 141 -8.37 12.04 -8.47
C LYS A 141 -7.56 13.34 -8.62
N GLU A 142 -8.08 14.46 -8.12
CA GLU A 142 -7.39 15.76 -8.17
C GLU A 142 -6.05 15.72 -7.44
N MET A 143 -6.04 15.21 -6.21
CA MET A 143 -4.81 15.05 -5.42
C MET A 143 -3.80 14.14 -6.16
N LEU A 144 -4.28 13.01 -6.71
CA LEU A 144 -3.42 12.07 -7.42
C LEU A 144 -2.86 12.64 -8.72
N ASP A 145 -3.63 13.45 -9.45
CA ASP A 145 -3.17 14.07 -10.70
C ASP A 145 -2.03 15.07 -10.43
N ILE A 146 -2.08 15.84 -9.34
CA ILE A 146 -0.97 16.71 -8.90
C ILE A 146 0.29 15.90 -8.60
N VAL A 147 0.15 14.83 -7.81
CA VAL A 147 1.29 13.96 -7.44
C VAL A 147 1.86 13.27 -8.68
N ALA A 148 1.00 12.78 -9.57
CA ALA A 148 1.42 12.07 -10.77
C ALA A 148 2.11 12.98 -11.80
N GLU A 149 1.69 14.24 -11.92
CA GLU A 149 2.35 15.24 -12.76
C GLU A 149 3.80 15.44 -12.28
N GLU A 150 3.99 15.75 -11.00
CA GLU A 150 5.30 16.00 -10.41
C GLU A 150 6.21 14.74 -10.41
N ALA A 151 5.65 13.56 -10.10
CA ALA A 151 6.40 12.30 -10.13
C ALA A 151 6.87 11.94 -11.55
N ALA A 152 6.08 12.30 -12.57
CA ALA A 152 6.43 12.07 -13.96
C ALA A 152 7.60 12.94 -14.44
N GLU A 153 7.73 14.18 -13.95
CA GLU A 153 8.91 15.03 -14.19
C GLU A 153 10.19 14.38 -13.66
N HIS A 154 10.05 13.56 -12.62
CA HIS A 154 11.12 12.79 -12.02
C HIS A 154 11.25 11.35 -12.57
N GLY A 155 10.51 11.00 -13.63
CA GLY A 155 10.66 9.73 -14.35
C GLY A 155 9.78 8.57 -13.87
N TYR A 156 8.89 8.77 -12.88
CA TYR A 156 7.93 7.75 -12.46
C TYR A 156 6.55 8.01 -13.08
N LYS A 157 6.07 7.07 -13.91
CA LYS A 157 4.75 7.15 -14.54
C LYS A 157 4.16 5.75 -14.73
N PRO A 158 3.16 5.32 -13.94
CA PRO A 158 2.46 4.06 -14.18
C PRO A 158 1.59 4.14 -15.44
N ASP A 159 1.24 2.99 -15.99
CA ASP A 159 0.39 2.87 -17.18
C ASP A 159 -1.07 3.24 -16.84
N ILE A 160 -1.55 2.83 -15.66
CA ILE A 160 -2.91 3.08 -15.15
C ILE A 160 -2.86 3.63 -13.71
N ARG A 161 -3.79 4.55 -13.40
CA ARG A 161 -3.99 5.13 -12.07
C ARG A 161 -5.46 5.08 -11.68
N ILE A 162 -5.79 4.37 -10.60
CA ILE A 162 -7.16 4.26 -10.11
C ILE A 162 -7.28 4.87 -8.71
N THR A 163 -8.34 5.64 -8.48
CA THR A 163 -8.74 6.15 -7.17
C THR A 163 -10.10 5.59 -6.78
N SER A 164 -10.48 5.74 -5.51
CA SER A 164 -11.78 5.29 -5.02
C SER A 164 -12.96 5.98 -5.73
N GLU A 165 -12.77 7.18 -6.27
CA GLU A 165 -13.79 7.90 -7.04
C GLU A 165 -14.16 7.19 -8.34
N THR A 166 -13.23 6.41 -8.90
CA THR A 166 -13.46 5.66 -10.15
C THR A 166 -14.41 4.47 -9.92
N VAL A 167 -14.36 3.88 -8.72
CA VAL A 167 -15.00 2.59 -8.42
C VAL A 167 -16.00 2.65 -7.24
N GLY A 168 -16.19 3.83 -6.65
CA GLY A 168 -17.14 4.11 -5.58
C GLY A 168 -16.70 3.69 -4.17
N LYS A 169 -15.76 2.75 -3.99
CA LYS A 169 -15.20 2.37 -2.68
C LYS A 169 -13.68 2.29 -2.73
N GLY A 170 -13.03 2.80 -1.67
CA GLY A 170 -11.57 2.72 -1.50
C GLY A 170 -11.14 1.46 -0.75
N ARG A 171 -9.87 1.46 -0.32
CA ARG A 171 -9.31 0.38 0.51
C ARG A 171 -10.12 0.18 1.79
N PRO A 172 -10.25 -1.06 2.29
CA PRO A 172 -9.59 -2.28 1.80
C PRO A 172 -10.39 -3.01 0.71
N PHE A 173 -11.43 -2.42 0.13
CA PHE A 173 -12.20 -3.07 -0.95
C PHE A 173 -11.32 -3.27 -2.20
N PRO A 174 -11.49 -4.39 -2.94
CA PRO A 174 -10.59 -4.76 -4.03
C PRO A 174 -10.88 -4.05 -5.37
N TYR A 175 -11.83 -3.10 -5.40
CA TYR A 175 -12.42 -2.62 -6.64
C TYR A 175 -11.42 -1.85 -7.50
N MET A 176 -10.52 -1.09 -6.89
CA MET A 176 -9.48 -0.37 -7.63
C MET A 176 -8.49 -1.34 -8.31
N CYS A 177 -8.22 -2.48 -7.69
CA CYS A 177 -7.40 -3.55 -8.28
C CYS A 177 -8.11 -4.22 -9.46
N TYR A 178 -9.42 -4.47 -9.37
CA TYR A 178 -10.20 -5.02 -10.49
C TYR A 178 -10.24 -4.07 -11.68
N GLU A 179 -10.41 -2.77 -11.43
CA GLU A 179 -10.37 -1.76 -12.49
C GLU A 179 -8.99 -1.70 -13.17
N ASN A 180 -7.90 -1.81 -12.39
CA ASN A 180 -6.56 -1.96 -12.96
C ASN A 180 -6.45 -3.22 -13.84
N ALA A 181 -6.98 -4.36 -13.40
CA ALA A 181 -6.93 -5.60 -14.18
C ALA A 181 -7.66 -5.47 -15.52
N ILE A 182 -8.81 -4.78 -15.54
CA ILE A 182 -9.60 -4.48 -16.75
C ILE A 182 -8.81 -3.56 -17.69
N GLN A 183 -8.34 -2.41 -17.19
CA GLN A 183 -7.67 -1.41 -18.04
C GLN A 183 -6.29 -1.87 -18.52
N LEU A 184 -5.60 -2.70 -17.73
CA LEU A 184 -4.35 -3.32 -18.13
C LEU A 184 -4.55 -4.57 -18.99
N ASP A 185 -5.78 -5.04 -19.24
CA ASP A 185 -6.07 -6.27 -19.97
C ASP A 185 -5.28 -7.47 -19.40
N ILE A 186 -5.45 -7.73 -18.10
CA ILE A 186 -4.84 -8.87 -17.41
C ILE A 186 -5.91 -9.91 -17.09
N ASN A 187 -5.70 -11.12 -17.60
CA ASN A 187 -6.59 -12.25 -17.34
C ASN A 187 -6.09 -13.09 -16.15
N GLY A 188 -6.56 -12.73 -14.96
CA GLY A 188 -6.35 -13.48 -13.71
C GLY A 188 -5.63 -12.67 -12.64
N MET A 189 -6.30 -12.47 -11.49
CA MET A 189 -5.76 -11.69 -10.37
C MET A 189 -4.49 -12.32 -9.77
N GLN A 190 -4.36 -13.65 -9.87
CA GLN A 190 -3.17 -14.38 -9.41
C GLN A 190 -1.89 -14.02 -10.18
N LYS A 191 -2.02 -13.38 -11.35
CA LYS A 191 -0.90 -12.89 -12.17
C LYS A 191 -0.51 -11.46 -11.87
N MET A 192 -1.14 -10.86 -10.85
CA MET A 192 -0.91 -9.49 -10.45
C MET A 192 -0.37 -9.46 -9.02
N ILE A 193 0.44 -8.45 -8.75
CA ILE A 193 0.97 -8.17 -7.41
C ILE A 193 0.43 -6.82 -6.95
N LYS A 194 -0.14 -6.77 -5.75
CA LYS A 194 -0.37 -5.53 -5.01
C LYS A 194 0.85 -5.25 -4.15
N VAL A 195 1.51 -4.12 -4.37
CA VAL A 195 2.62 -3.63 -3.55
C VAL A 195 2.14 -2.42 -2.79
N GLY A 196 2.39 -2.37 -1.50
CA GLY A 196 2.03 -1.22 -0.68
C GLY A 196 2.71 -1.19 0.66
N ASP A 197 2.45 -0.13 1.40
CA ASP A 197 3.20 0.21 2.61
C ASP A 197 2.29 0.33 3.86
N THR A 198 0.99 0.10 3.70
CA THR A 198 0.00 0.09 4.78
C THR A 198 -0.66 -1.27 4.95
N VAL A 199 -1.30 -1.48 6.12
CA VAL A 199 -2.16 -2.65 6.35
C VAL A 199 -3.33 -2.67 5.34
N SER A 200 -3.88 -1.51 4.99
CA SER A 200 -5.00 -1.41 4.05
C SER A 200 -4.62 -1.84 2.63
N ASP A 201 -3.38 -1.59 2.20
CA ASP A 201 -2.85 -2.06 0.92
C ASP A 201 -2.75 -3.58 0.88
N ILE A 202 -2.26 -4.17 1.97
CA ILE A 202 -2.15 -5.62 2.07
C ILE A 202 -3.54 -6.24 1.94
N GLN A 203 -4.49 -5.74 2.72
CA GLN A 203 -5.87 -6.22 2.71
C GLN A 203 -6.57 -6.02 1.37
N GLU A 204 -6.32 -4.92 0.66
CA GLU A 204 -6.82 -4.69 -0.70
C GLU A 204 -6.33 -5.78 -1.66
N GLY A 205 -5.02 -6.09 -1.64
CA GLY A 205 -4.45 -7.16 -2.46
C GLY A 205 -5.00 -8.54 -2.12
N ILE A 206 -5.17 -8.85 -0.83
CA ILE A 206 -5.74 -10.12 -0.36
C ILE A 206 -7.20 -10.26 -0.80
N GLN A 207 -8.03 -9.24 -0.60
CA GLN A 207 -9.43 -9.26 -1.05
C GLN A 207 -9.54 -9.35 -2.57
N ALA A 208 -8.58 -8.80 -3.30
CA ALA A 208 -8.54 -8.87 -4.76
C ALA A 208 -8.12 -10.25 -5.29
N GLY A 209 -7.62 -11.15 -4.43
CA GLY A 209 -7.07 -12.45 -4.85
C GLY A 209 -5.73 -12.33 -5.57
N MET A 210 -4.98 -11.26 -5.31
CA MET A 210 -3.65 -10.99 -5.84
C MET A 210 -2.57 -11.49 -4.90
N TRP A 211 -1.33 -11.58 -5.39
CA TRP A 211 -0.18 -11.59 -4.49
C TRP A 211 -0.06 -10.22 -3.81
N SER A 212 0.34 -10.20 -2.55
CA SER A 212 0.35 -9.00 -1.72
C SER A 212 1.71 -8.86 -1.05
N VAL A 213 2.38 -7.75 -1.30
CA VAL A 213 3.78 -7.50 -0.89
C VAL A 213 3.84 -6.19 -0.10
N GLY A 214 4.31 -6.29 1.14
CA GLY A 214 4.58 -5.13 1.99
C GLY A 214 5.99 -4.59 1.78
N VAL A 215 6.16 -3.27 1.75
CA VAL A 215 7.47 -2.59 1.73
C VAL A 215 7.69 -1.92 3.07
N ILE A 216 8.86 -2.07 3.69
CA ILE A 216 9.14 -1.52 5.03
C ILE A 216 9.77 -0.12 4.97
N LEU A 217 10.96 0.01 4.36
CA LEU A 217 11.68 1.28 4.34
C LEU A 217 10.95 2.26 3.41
N GLY A 218 10.58 3.42 3.97
CA GLY A 218 9.75 4.42 3.31
C GLY A 218 8.27 4.27 3.62
N SER A 219 7.85 3.22 4.32
CA SER A 219 6.44 2.99 4.59
C SER A 219 5.85 3.91 5.65
N SER A 220 4.53 4.13 5.53
CA SER A 220 3.74 4.66 6.63
C SER A 220 3.77 3.73 7.85
N LEU A 221 3.76 2.40 7.65
CA LEU A 221 3.71 1.44 8.74
C LEU A 221 5.00 1.41 9.58
N HIS A 222 6.16 1.63 8.97
CA HIS A 222 7.43 1.83 9.66
C HIS A 222 7.50 3.22 10.28
N GLY A 223 7.05 4.23 9.53
CA GLY A 223 6.68 5.53 10.06
C GLY A 223 7.82 6.53 10.27
N PHE A 224 9.03 6.18 9.87
CA PHE A 224 10.23 7.03 9.96
C PHE A 224 10.56 7.72 8.63
N SER A 225 11.11 8.91 8.73
CA SER A 225 11.74 9.62 7.62
C SER A 225 13.13 9.05 7.30
N GLU A 226 13.64 9.27 6.07
CA GLU A 226 15.01 8.89 5.70
C GLU A 226 16.05 9.44 6.67
N ARG A 227 15.83 10.67 7.15
CA ARG A 227 16.72 11.31 8.12
C ARG A 227 16.77 10.53 9.43
N GLU A 228 15.61 10.17 9.99
CA GLU A 228 15.56 9.41 11.25
C GLU A 228 16.24 8.05 11.11
N ILE A 229 16.03 7.36 9.98
CA ILE A 229 16.70 6.09 9.68
C ILE A 229 18.22 6.24 9.67
N ASN A 230 18.74 7.30 9.03
CA ASN A 230 20.19 7.54 8.94
C ASN A 230 20.85 7.84 10.30
N TYR A 231 20.09 8.29 11.30
CA TYR A 231 20.58 8.53 12.66
C TYR A 231 20.28 7.38 13.63
N MET A 232 19.46 6.41 13.23
CA MET A 232 19.09 5.27 14.06
C MET A 232 20.25 4.28 14.14
N ASN A 233 20.51 3.70 15.32
CA ASN A 233 21.48 2.61 15.40
C ASN A 233 20.90 1.33 14.77
N GLN A 234 21.79 0.42 14.39
CA GLN A 234 21.40 -0.79 13.64
C GLN A 234 20.43 -1.70 14.41
N THR A 235 20.57 -1.78 15.74
CA THR A 235 19.69 -2.62 16.57
C THR A 235 18.26 -2.07 16.58
N ASP A 236 18.09 -0.78 16.83
CA ASP A 236 16.76 -0.15 16.85
C ASP A 236 16.12 -0.14 15.46
N LEU A 237 16.93 0.04 14.41
CA LEU A 237 16.46 -0.06 13.04
C LEU A 237 15.95 -1.47 12.73
N PHE A 238 16.73 -2.49 13.06
CA PHE A 238 16.32 -3.87 12.88
C PHE A 238 15.03 -4.19 13.66
N MET A 239 14.97 -3.83 14.94
CA MET A 239 13.80 -4.09 15.79
C MET A 239 12.53 -3.39 15.27
N SER A 240 12.65 -2.14 14.83
CA SER A 240 11.52 -1.39 14.28
C SER A 240 11.06 -1.95 12.92
N MET A 241 11.99 -2.39 12.07
CA MET A 241 11.66 -3.06 10.81
C MET A 241 10.96 -4.40 11.05
N GLU A 242 11.40 -5.20 12.02
CA GLU A 242 10.75 -6.48 12.35
C GLU A 242 9.36 -6.29 12.97
N ALA A 243 9.14 -5.21 13.73
CA ALA A 243 7.81 -4.84 14.20
C ALA A 243 6.87 -4.51 13.01
N ALA A 244 7.33 -3.73 12.04
CA ALA A 244 6.57 -3.44 10.82
C ALA A 244 6.32 -4.70 9.98
N ARG A 245 7.33 -5.56 9.83
CA ARG A 245 7.22 -6.85 9.13
C ARG A 245 6.15 -7.74 9.73
N THR A 246 6.15 -7.84 11.06
CA THR A 246 5.15 -8.61 11.81
C THR A 246 3.74 -8.10 11.53
N LYS A 247 3.52 -6.79 11.55
CA LYS A 247 2.22 -6.17 11.23
C LYS A 247 1.76 -6.46 9.80
N PHE A 248 2.66 -6.39 8.80
CA PHE A 248 2.31 -6.75 7.42
C PHE A 248 1.91 -8.22 7.27
N TYR A 249 2.64 -9.13 7.92
CA TYR A 249 2.29 -10.55 7.87
C TYR A 249 0.99 -10.86 8.61
N GLN A 250 0.71 -10.20 9.74
CA GLN A 250 -0.58 -10.29 10.42
C GLN A 250 -1.74 -9.76 9.56
N ALA A 251 -1.49 -8.77 8.71
CA ALA A 251 -2.46 -8.26 7.73
C ALA A 251 -2.67 -9.22 6.54
N GLY A 252 -1.86 -10.27 6.40
CA GLY A 252 -1.97 -11.29 5.36
C GLY A 252 -0.96 -11.17 4.23
N ALA A 253 0.08 -10.34 4.34
CA ALA A 253 1.07 -10.20 3.28
C ALA A 253 1.71 -11.55 2.92
N HIS A 254 1.87 -11.82 1.63
CA HIS A 254 2.53 -13.02 1.14
C HIS A 254 4.04 -12.87 1.29
N PHE A 255 4.57 -11.70 0.94
CA PHE A 255 5.97 -11.33 1.11
C PHE A 255 6.08 -9.96 1.75
N VAL A 256 7.17 -9.73 2.47
CA VAL A 256 7.53 -8.40 2.97
C VAL A 256 8.99 -8.15 2.64
N ILE A 257 9.25 -7.09 1.90
CA ILE A 257 10.58 -6.66 1.47
C ILE A 257 11.03 -5.43 2.27
N ASN A 258 12.35 -5.31 2.48
CA ASN A 258 12.86 -4.14 3.21
C ASN A 258 12.80 -2.90 2.35
N SER A 259 13.27 -3.02 1.10
CA SER A 259 13.29 -1.95 0.11
C SER A 259 12.60 -2.40 -1.17
N ILE A 260 12.01 -1.44 -1.89
CA ILE A 260 11.43 -1.67 -3.21
C ILE A 260 12.42 -2.31 -4.20
N LYS A 261 13.73 -2.12 -3.97
CA LYS A 261 14.82 -2.71 -4.77
C LYS A 261 14.81 -4.24 -4.79
N GLU A 262 14.19 -4.89 -3.80
CA GLU A 262 14.07 -6.35 -3.67
C GLU A 262 12.84 -6.93 -4.42
N LEU A 263 11.97 -6.06 -4.97
CA LEU A 263 10.77 -6.51 -5.66
C LEU A 263 11.05 -7.41 -6.88
N PRO A 264 12.05 -7.14 -7.75
CA PRO A 264 12.35 -8.02 -8.88
C PRO A 264 12.66 -9.46 -8.45
N GLU A 265 13.45 -9.64 -7.39
CA GLU A 265 13.76 -10.97 -6.85
C GLU A 265 12.51 -11.65 -6.28
N SER A 266 11.65 -10.89 -5.60
CA SER A 266 10.37 -11.41 -5.10
C SER A 266 9.45 -11.88 -6.24
N ILE A 267 9.46 -11.20 -7.39
CA ILE A 267 8.71 -11.59 -8.58
C ILE A 267 9.21 -12.91 -9.15
N GLU A 268 10.54 -13.13 -9.17
CA GLU A 268 11.11 -14.41 -9.61
C GLU A 268 10.61 -15.57 -8.74
N ARG A 269 10.65 -15.42 -7.40
CA ARG A 269 10.10 -16.41 -6.47
C ARG A 269 8.61 -16.65 -6.66
N LEU A 270 7.84 -15.60 -6.94
CA LEU A 270 6.40 -15.70 -7.23
C LEU A 270 6.13 -16.44 -8.54
N ASN A 271 6.94 -16.21 -9.57
CA ASN A 271 6.85 -16.96 -10.82
C ASN A 271 7.12 -18.45 -10.60
N ASP A 272 8.11 -18.81 -9.77
CA ASP A 272 8.38 -20.21 -9.43
C ASP A 272 7.19 -20.87 -8.71
N LEU A 273 6.53 -20.15 -7.80
CA LEU A 273 5.31 -20.61 -7.13
C LEU A 273 4.16 -20.83 -8.11
N LEU A 274 3.92 -19.88 -9.03
CA LEU A 274 2.88 -20.01 -10.05
C LEU A 274 3.13 -21.19 -10.99
N GLN A 275 4.37 -21.42 -11.40
CA GLN A 275 4.74 -22.58 -12.22
C GLN A 275 4.54 -23.92 -11.50
N GLN A 276 4.67 -23.93 -10.18
CA GLN A 276 4.34 -25.08 -9.32
C GLN A 276 2.83 -25.21 -9.04
N GLY A 277 2.02 -24.29 -9.55
CA GLY A 277 0.58 -24.26 -9.35
C GLY A 277 0.16 -23.78 -7.98
N VAL A 278 1.01 -23.04 -7.27
CA VAL A 278 0.67 -22.37 -6.02
C VAL A 278 0.14 -20.98 -6.33
N TYR A 279 -1.09 -20.72 -5.90
CA TYR A 279 -1.78 -19.44 -6.08
C TYR A 279 -1.89 -18.66 -4.76
N PRO A 280 -2.16 -17.33 -4.79
CA PRO A 280 -2.20 -16.50 -3.58
C PRO A 280 -3.04 -17.11 -2.44
N HIS A 281 -4.29 -17.48 -2.74
CA HIS A 281 -5.22 -18.05 -1.76
C HIS A 281 -4.81 -19.41 -1.18
N GLU A 282 -3.91 -20.15 -1.84
CA GLU A 282 -3.38 -21.42 -1.35
C GLU A 282 -2.13 -21.21 -0.50
N TYR A 283 -1.34 -20.18 -0.81
CA TYR A 283 -0.12 -19.84 -0.08
C TYR A 283 -0.41 -19.52 1.39
N THR A 284 -1.42 -18.67 1.67
CA THR A 284 -1.80 -18.29 3.03
C THR A 284 -2.19 -19.50 3.87
N LYS A 285 -3.01 -20.41 3.29
CA LYS A 285 -3.42 -21.65 3.97
C LYS A 285 -2.25 -22.57 4.28
N ARG A 286 -1.26 -22.67 3.40
CA ARG A 286 -0.08 -23.55 3.59
C ARG A 286 0.90 -22.98 4.61
N ARG A 287 1.00 -21.66 4.74
CA ARG A 287 1.82 -20.99 5.76
C ARG A 287 1.24 -21.20 7.16
N GLU A 288 -0.07 -21.07 7.32
CA GLU A 288 -0.76 -21.35 8.60
C GLU A 288 -0.60 -22.81 9.07
N MET A 289 -0.39 -23.74 8.13
CA MET A 289 -0.15 -25.16 8.42
C MET A 289 1.32 -25.50 8.73
N GLY A 290 2.25 -24.52 8.71
CA GLY A 290 3.66 -24.71 9.04
C GLY A 290 4.45 -25.63 8.09
N GLN A 291 3.96 -25.88 6.88
CA GLN A 291 4.48 -26.96 6.02
C GLN A 291 5.72 -26.60 5.17
N TRP A 292 6.29 -25.39 5.30
CA TRP A 292 7.39 -24.94 4.42
C TRP A 292 8.58 -24.23 5.10
N GLU A 293 8.52 -23.90 6.39
CA GLU A 293 9.61 -23.16 7.05
C GLU A 293 10.91 -23.96 7.27
N THR A 294 10.95 -25.24 6.92
CA THR A 294 12.15 -26.10 7.08
C THR A 294 12.98 -26.30 5.82
N SER A 295 12.66 -25.67 4.69
CA SER A 295 13.53 -25.74 3.52
C SER A 295 13.57 -24.42 2.78
N ILE A 296 14.77 -23.92 2.51
CA ILE A 296 15.13 -22.68 1.80
C ILE A 296 15.38 -21.48 2.75
N ILE A 297 16.31 -21.68 3.69
CA ILE A 297 17.37 -20.72 4.00
C ILE A 297 18.68 -21.50 4.08
N GLN A 298 19.46 -21.47 2.99
CA GLN A 298 20.91 -21.60 2.97
C GLN A 298 21.45 -20.65 1.90
#